data_AF-A0A1H0VCF2-F1
#
_entry.id   AF-A0A1H0VCF2-F1
#
_cell.length_a   1.000
_cell.length_b   1.000
_cell.length_c   1.000
_cell.angle_alpha   90.00
_cell.angle_beta   90.00
_cell.angle_gamma   90.00
#
_symmetry.space_group_name_H-M   'P 1'
#
loop_
_entity.id
_entity.type
_entity.pdbx_description
1 polymer ?
#
loop_
_entity_poly.entity_id
_entity_poly.type
_entity_poly.pdbx_seq_one_letter_code
_entity_poly.pdbx_strand_id
1 'polypeptide(L)' 'MENKVHPKGLLLNRTELSHCFGIAKTTIDSYVRAGMPVYKKGKGKGDPSQYDTAECLNWIRSWRCFCR' A
#
# COMPACT_ATOMS: atom_id res chain seq x y z
N MET A 1 -21.63 7.19 -10.71
CA MET A 1 -20.62 6.25 -11.24
C MET A 1 -19.61 5.99 -10.14
N GLU A 2 -19.75 4.87 -9.42
CA GLU A 2 -18.77 4.45 -8.42
C GLU A 2 -17.55 3.91 -9.20
N ASN A 3 -16.45 4.69 -9.24
CA ASN A 3 -15.19 4.21 -9.78
C ASN A 3 -14.70 3.08 -8.88
N LYS A 4 -15.13 1.85 -9.15
CA LYS A 4 -14.52 0.66 -8.58
C LYS A 4 -13.11 0.60 -9.14
N VAL A 5 -12.15 1.13 -8.37
CA VAL A 5 -10.73 0.94 -8.65
C VAL A 5 -10.54 -0.57 -8.65
N HIS A 6 -10.43 -1.16 -9.84
CA HIS A 6 -10.08 -2.56 -9.94
C HIS A 6 -8.62 -2.69 -9.48
N PRO A 7 -8.30 -3.66 -8.61
CA PRO A 7 -6.93 -3.87 -8.21
C PRO A 7 -6.13 -4.19 -9.47
N LYS A 8 -5.11 -3.38 -9.73
CA LYS A 8 -4.23 -3.55 -10.90
C LYS A 8 -3.19 -4.64 -10.63
N GLY A 9 -2.92 -4.92 -9.36
CA GLY A 9 -2.00 -5.96 -8.92
C GLY A 9 -2.60 -6.88 -7.87
N LEU A 10 -1.71 -7.54 -7.13
CA LEU A 10 -2.09 -8.40 -6.01
C LEU A 10 -2.51 -7.53 -4.82
N LEU A 11 -3.67 -7.87 -4.25
CA LEU A 11 -4.13 -7.33 -2.97
C LEU A 11 -3.44 -8.09 -1.85
N LEU A 12 -2.49 -7.43 -1.20
CA LEU A 12 -1.68 -8.01 -0.13
C LEU A 12 -2.01 -7.36 1.21
N ASN A 13 -1.89 -8.14 2.27
CA ASN A 13 -1.89 -7.60 3.62
C ASN A 13 -0.55 -6.93 3.92
N ARG A 14 -0.49 -6.14 4.99
CA ARG A 14 0.74 -5.44 5.42
C ARG A 14 1.97 -6.36 5.57
N THR A 15 1.78 -7.57 6.10
CA THR A 15 2.86 -8.56 6.27
C THR A 15 3.34 -9.07 4.93
N GLU A 16 2.43 -9.42 4.03
CA GLU A 16 2.77 -9.94 2.70
C GLU A 16 3.42 -8.86 1.84
N LEU A 17 2.95 -7.61 1.95
CA LEU A 17 3.54 -6.46 1.28
C LEU A 17 5.00 -6.21 1.74
N SER A 18 5.26 -6.38 3.03
CA SER A 18 6.61 -6.30 3.62
C SER A 18 7.54 -7.36 3.03
N HIS A 19 7.06 -8.59 2.88
CA HIS A 19 7.84 -9.68 2.28
C HIS A 19 8.04 -9.45 0.77
N CYS A 20 7.00 -9.00 0.06
CA CYS A 20 7.04 -8.75 -1.38
C CYS A 20 8.05 -7.66 -1.76
N PHE A 21 8.08 -6.56 -1.00
CA PHE A 21 9.03 -5.47 -1.24
C PHE A 21 10.38 -5.66 -0.53
N GLY A 22 10.51 -6.66 0.35
CA GLY A 22 11.72 -6.87 1.15
C GLY A 22 12.03 -5.74 2.14
N ILE A 23 10.98 -5.03 2.61
CA ILE A 23 11.12 -3.89 3.52
C ILE A 23 10.49 -4.19 4.88
N ALA A 24 10.95 -3.50 5.93
CA ALA A 24 10.38 -3.66 7.26
C ALA A 24 8.91 -3.17 7.32
N LYS A 25 8.10 -3.80 8.17
CA LYS A 25 6.71 -3.39 8.40
C LYS A 25 6.59 -1.96 8.92
N THR A 26 7.61 -1.47 9.64
CA THR A 26 7.71 -0.09 10.14
C THR A 26 7.86 0.91 9.00
N THR A 27 8.64 0.57 7.97
CA THR A 27 8.80 1.38 6.76
C THR A 27 7.46 1.54 6.02
N ILE A 28 6.66 0.48 5.95
CA ILE A 28 5.29 0.57 5.39
C ILE A 28 4.43 1.52 6.24
N ASP A 29 4.57 1.53 7.57
CA ASP A 29 3.87 2.51 8.42
C ASP A 29 4.22 3.94 8.01
N SER A 30 5.51 4.21 7.85
CA SER A 30 6.03 5.51 7.42
C SER A 30 5.49 5.90 6.05
N TYR A 31 5.42 4.97 5.10
CA TYR A 31 4.84 5.23 3.78
C TYR A 31 3.34 5.53 3.84
N VAL A 32 2.57 4.76 4.63
CA VAL A 32 1.15 5.03 4.84
C VAL A 32 0.93 6.41 5.48
N ARG A 33 1.76 6.79 6.46
CA ARG A 33 1.74 8.15 7.04
C ARG A 33 2.11 9.23 6.03
N ALA A 34 3.02 8.94 5.10
CA ALA A 34 3.41 9.83 4.02
C ALA A 34 2.38 9.91 2.88
N GLY A 35 1.29 9.14 2.93
CA GLY A 35 0.19 9.21 1.97
C GLY A 35 0.19 8.08 0.92
N MET A 36 0.82 6.94 1.21
CA MET A 36 0.74 5.75 0.37
C MET A 36 -0.72 5.27 0.20
N PRO A 37 -1.13 4.90 -1.03
CA PRO A 37 -2.50 4.46 -1.29
C PRO A 37 -2.84 3.16 -0.56
N VAL A 38 -4.01 3.14 0.08
CA VAL A 38 -4.56 1.97 0.77
C VAL A 38 -5.85 1.57 0.07
N TYR A 39 -5.88 0.35 -0.48
CA TYR A 39 -7.01 -0.13 -1.28
C TYR A 39 -8.25 -0.36 -0.42
N LYS A 40 -8.09 -1.09 0.69
CA LYS A 40 -9.16 -1.29 1.68
C LYS A 40 -8.59 -0.95 3.06
N LYS A 41 -9.04 0.15 3.64
CA LYS A 41 -8.79 0.41 5.07
C LYS A 41 -9.60 -0.58 5.88
N GLY A 42 -8.94 -1.25 6.83
CA GLY A 42 -9.62 -2.10 7.81
C GLY A 42 -10.68 -1.29 8.55
N LYS A 43 -11.95 -1.69 8.43
CA LYS A 43 -13.09 -0.95 9.00
C LYS A 43 -13.40 -1.35 10.45
N GLY A 44 -12.73 -2.37 10.99
CA GLY A 44 -13.02 -2.91 12.32
C GLY A 44 -12.02 -3.97 12.80
N LYS A 45 -12.29 -4.50 14.00
CA LYS A 45 -11.46 -5.48 14.72
C LYS A 45 -11.52 -6.84 14.00
N GLY A 46 -10.58 -7.07 13.08
CA GLY A 46 -10.48 -8.34 12.33
C GLY A 46 -10.25 -8.19 10.83
N ASP A 47 -10.49 -7.01 10.25
CA ASP A 47 -10.21 -6.74 8.83
C ASP A 47 -8.81 -6.13 8.69
N PRO A 48 -7.79 -6.89 8.23
CA PRO A 48 -6.51 -6.30 7.91
C PRO A 48 -6.67 -5.32 6.75
N SER A 49 -5.90 -4.22 6.79
CA SER A 49 -5.86 -3.31 5.65
C SER A 49 -5.20 -3.99 4.46
N GLN A 50 -5.82 -3.85 3.29
CA GLN A 50 -5.32 -4.40 2.04
C GLN A 50 -4.69 -3.31 1.18
N TYR A 51 -3.59 -3.68 0.54
CA TYR A 51 -2.78 -2.80 -0.28
C TYR A 51 -2.68 -3.40 -1.68
N ASP A 52 -2.93 -2.58 -2.71
CA ASP A 52 -2.65 -2.97 -4.09
C ASP A 52 -1.16 -2.79 -4.37
N THR A 53 -0.49 -3.89 -4.71
CA THR A 53 0.96 -3.89 -4.91
C THR A 53 1.40 -2.97 -6.05
N ALA A 54 0.63 -2.88 -7.14
CA ALA A 54 0.98 -2.08 -8.30
C ALA A 54 0.86 -0.58 -8.02
N GLU A 55 -0.21 -0.16 -7.35
CA GLU A 55 -0.37 1.24 -6.93
C GLU A 55 0.67 1.65 -5.89
N CYS A 56 0.94 0.77 -4.93
CA CYS A 56 1.98 0.97 -3.93
C CYS A 56 3.36 1.15 -4.57
N LEU A 57 3.71 0.30 -5.54
CA LEU A 57 4.98 0.39 -6.26
C LEU A 57 5.08 1.67 -7.10
N ASN A 58 4.00 2.05 -7.79
CA ASN A 58 3.95 3.29 -8.55
C ASN A 58 4.11 4.53 -7.65
N TRP A 59 3.46 4.53 -6.48
CA TRP A 59 3.60 5.59 -5.48
C TRP A 59 5.03 5.66 -4.95
N ILE A 60 5.64 4.54 -4.55
CA ILE A 60 7.03 4.50 -4.07
C ILE A 60 7.99 5.03 -5.14
N ARG A 61 7.79 4.65 -6.42
CA ARG A 61 8.59 5.13 -7.54
C ARG A 61 8.51 6.64 -7.72
N SER A 62 7.31 7.22 -7.59
CA SER A 62 7.10 8.67 -7.62
C SER A 62 7.71 9.37 -6.39
N TRP A 63 7.48 8.79 -5.20
CA TRP A 63 7.89 9.37 -3.93
C TRP A 63 9.42 9.42 -3.77
N ARG A 64 10.15 8.40 -4.25
CA ARG A 64 11.62 8.41 -4.25
C ARG A 64 12.25 9.52 -5.12
N CYS A 65 11.51 10.07 -6.08
CA CYS A 65 11.99 11.20 -6.88
C CYS A 65 11.89 12.55 -6.14
N PHE A 66 11.22 12.61 -4.99
CA PHE A 66 11.04 13.85 -4.21
C PHE A 66 12.21 14.21 -3.29
N CYS A 67 13.30 13.43 -3.28
CA CYS A 67 14.57 13.81 -2.64
C CYS A 67 15.49 14.57 -3.60
N ARG A 68 14.98 15.65 -4.23
CA ARG A 68 15.79 16.58 -5.01
C ARG A 68 15.59 18.00 -4.53
#